data_AF-A0A2V3JRV3-F1
#
_entry.id   AF-A0A2V3JRV3-F1
#
_cell.length_a   1.000
_cell.length_b   1.000
_cell.length_c   1.000
_cell.angle_alpha   90.00
_cell.angle_beta   90.00
_cell.angle_gamma   90.00
#
_symmetry.space_group_name_H-M   'P 1'
#
loop_
_entity.id
_entity.type
_entity.pdbx_description
1 polymer ?
#
loop_
_entity_poly.entity_id
_entity_poly.type
_entity_poly.pdbx_seq_one_letter_code
_entity_poly.pdbx_strand_id
1 'polypeptide(L)' 'MISARQTTQEVNIVVQVHSGIPILTEAYSDETAAIDRAEELKADINPGYDEIDVFSTPLK' A
#
# COMPACT_ATOMS: atom_id res chain seq x y z
N MET A 1 8.11 -27.33 -24.37
CA MET A 1 7.52 -25.98 -24.39
C MET A 1 7.43 -25.52 -22.94
N ILE A 2 8.29 -24.61 -22.51
CA ILE A 2 8.25 -24.06 -21.14
C ILE A 2 7.39 -22.80 -21.23
N SER A 3 6.16 -22.88 -20.74
CA SER A 3 5.31 -21.71 -20.58
C SER A 3 5.90 -20.87 -19.46
N ALA A 4 6.55 -19.77 -19.83
CA ALA A 4 6.96 -18.76 -18.87
C ALA A 4 5.69 -18.16 -18.26
N ARG A 5 5.37 -18.53 -17.02
CA ARG A 5 4.44 -17.75 -16.21
C ARG A 5 5.07 -16.36 -16.11
N GLN A 6 4.46 -15.37 -16.78
CA GLN A 6 4.76 -13.99 -16.47
C GLN A 6 4.34 -13.78 -15.02
N THR A 7 5.31 -13.76 -14.10
CA THR A 7 5.08 -13.24 -12.76
C THR A 7 4.73 -11.79 -12.96
N THR A 8 3.44 -11.46 -12.90
CA THR A 8 3.01 -10.07 -12.97
C THR A 8 3.56 -9.42 -11.71
N GLN A 9 4.52 -8.52 -11.86
CA GLN A 9 5.13 -7.86 -10.72
C GLN A 9 4.10 -6.86 -10.20
N GLU A 10 3.68 -7.01 -8.95
CA GLU A 10 2.72 -6.12 -8.31
C GLU A 10 3.45 -5.08 -7.46
N VAL A 11 2.89 -3.88 -7.40
CA VAL A 11 3.28 -2.84 -6.45
C VAL A 11 2.13 -2.65 -5.49
N ASN A 12 2.47 -2.69 -4.20
CA ASN A 12 1.57 -2.45 -3.10
C ASN A 12 1.78 -1.01 -2.65
N ILE A 13 0.71 -0.23 -2.60
CA ILE A 13 0.77 1.20 -2.30
C ILE A 13 0.05 1.43 -0.99
N VAL A 14 0.73 2.07 -0.05
CA VAL A 14 0.16 2.55 1.21
C VAL A 14 -0.12 4.03 1.06
N VAL A 15 -1.34 4.45 1.38
CA VAL A 15 -1.75 5.86 1.37
C VAL A 15 -2.27 6.25 2.74
N GLN A 16 -1.77 7.39 3.25
CA GLN A 16 -2.37 8.07 4.40
C GLN A 16 -3.13 9.29 3.91
N VAL A 17 -4.38 9.41 4.36
CA VAL A 17 -5.28 10.53 4.07
C VAL A 17 -5.59 11.24 5.38
N HIS A 18 -5.42 12.56 5.41
CA HIS A 18 -5.84 13.42 6.51
C HIS A 18 -6.95 14.35 6.04
N SER A 19 -8.14 14.22 6.63
CA SER A 19 -9.33 15.02 6.28
C SER A 19 -9.65 15.01 4.78
N GLY A 20 -9.56 13.84 4.14
CA GLY A 20 -9.79 13.66 2.70
C GLY A 20 -8.65 14.10 1.78
N ILE A 21 -7.50 14.53 2.34
CA ILE A 21 -6.32 14.94 1.57
C ILE A 21 -5.22 13.89 1.75
N PRO A 22 -4.69 13.28 0.67
CA PRO A 22 -3.55 12.36 0.78
C PRO A 22 -2.30 13.12 1.23
N ILE A 23 -1.67 12.66 2.31
CA ILE A 23 -0.46 13.27 2.90
C ILE A 23 0.77 12.35 2.81
N LEU A 24 0.57 11.06 2.59
CA LEU A 24 1.64 10.08 2.38
C LEU A 24 1.26 9.11 1.26
N THR A 25 2.23 8.72 0.45
CA THR A 25 2.09 7.65 -0.54
C THR A 25 3.42 6.92 -0.65
N GLU A 26 3.45 5.66 -0.21
CA GLU A 26 4.63 4.80 -0.20
C GLU A 26 4.37 3.55 -1.04
N ALA A 27 5.35 3.11 -1.82
CA ALA A 27 5.22 1.97 -2.73
C ALA A 27 6.18 0.84 -2.32
N TYR A 28 5.67 -0.39 -2.33
CA TYR A 28 6.37 -1.59 -1.89
C TYR A 28 6.26 -2.71 -2.93
N SER A 29 7.36 -3.42 -3.15
CA SER A 29 7.37 -4.63 -3.98
C SER A 29 6.87 -5.88 -3.24
N ASP A 30 6.75 -5.80 -1.91
CA ASP A 30 6.30 -6.89 -1.03
C ASP A 30 5.00 -6.45 -0.32
N GLU A 31 3.97 -7.29 -0.37
CA GLU A 31 2.67 -7.01 0.24
C GLU A 31 2.75 -6.98 1.77
N THR A 32 3.54 -7.87 2.36
CA THR A 32 3.74 -7.95 3.81
C THR A 32 4.34 -6.65 4.34
N ALA A 33 5.34 -6.11 3.63
CA ALA A 33 5.96 -4.85 4.00
C ALA A 33 4.98 -3.65 3.93
N ALA A 34 4.08 -3.65 2.95
CA ALA A 34 3.04 -2.63 2.85
C ALA A 34 2.00 -2.76 3.99
N ILE A 35 1.61 -3.98 4.34
CA ILE A 35 0.69 -4.26 5.45
C ILE A 35 1.32 -3.86 6.79
N ASP A 36 2.55 -4.28 7.06
CA ASP A 36 3.28 -3.92 8.28
C ASP A 36 3.38 -2.40 8.43
N ARG A 37 3.69 -1.69 7.33
CA ARG A 37 3.71 -0.23 7.33
C ARG A 37 2.36 0.38 7.63
N ALA A 38 1.28 -0.14 7.04
CA ALA A 38 -0.06 0.36 7.28
C ALA A 38 -0.48 0.19 8.74
N GLU A 39 -0.12 -0.94 9.38
CA GLU A 39 -0.39 -1.18 10.80
C GLU A 39 0.43 -0.25 11.70
N GLU A 40 1.70 0.02 11.37
CA GLU A 40 2.50 1.03 12.06
C GLU A 40 1.85 2.41 11.99
N LEU A 41 1.44 2.84 10.79
CA LEU A 41 0.80 4.14 10.61
C LEU A 41 -0.50 4.24 11.40
N LYS A 42 -1.34 3.19 11.40
CA LYS A 42 -2.59 3.14 12.17
C LYS A 42 -2.39 3.30 13.68
N ALA A 43 -1.22 2.93 14.22
CA ALA A 43 -0.94 3.13 15.65
C ALA A 43 -0.83 4.62 16.03
N ASP A 44 -0.45 5.48 15.08
CA ASP A 44 -0.15 6.89 15.31
C ASP A 44 -1.23 7.87 14.79
N ILE A 45 -2.29 7.37 14.14
CA ILE A 45 -3.32 8.23 13.51
C ILE A 45 -4.46 8.64 14.47
N ASN A 46 -5.16 9.72 14.12
CA ASN A 46 -6.45 10.08 14.71
C ASN A 46 -7.61 9.59 13.83
N PRO A 47 -8.34 8.53 14.22
CA PRO A 47 -9.38 7.91 13.39
C PRO A 47 -10.60 8.80 13.13
N GLY A 48 -10.73 9.97 13.79
CA GLY A 48 -11.77 10.94 13.47
C GLY A 48 -11.52 11.74 12.18
N TYR A 49 -10.29 11.74 11.68
CA TYR A 49 -9.87 12.54 10.52
C TYR A 49 -8.93 11.79 9.56
N ASP A 50 -8.22 10.79 10.07
CA ASP A 50 -7.16 10.08 9.35
C ASP A 50 -7.62 8.70 8.88
N GLU A 51 -7.20 8.33 7.68
CA GLU A 51 -7.47 7.03 7.07
C GLU A 51 -6.16 6.48 6.47
N ILE A 52 -5.97 5.16 6.56
CA ILE A 52 -4.83 4.43 5.98
C ILE A 52 -5.39 3.32 5.09
N ASP A 53 -5.01 3.34 3.82
CA ASP A 53 -5.40 2.33 2.84
C ASP A 53 -4.18 1.67 2.19
N VAL A 54 -4.36 0.41 1.81
CA VAL A 54 -3.39 -0.38 1.06
C VAL A 54 -4.05 -0.93 -0.20
N PHE A 55 -3.44 -0.74 -1.36
CA PHE A 55 -3.91 -1.31 -2.61
C PHE A 55 -2.77 -1.85 -3.47
N SER A 56 -3.05 -2.97 -4.14
CA SER A 56 -2.11 -3.63 -5.04
C SER A 56 -2.46 -3.32 -6.49
N THR A 57 -1.47 -2.99 -7.30
CA THR A 57 -1.63 -2.77 -8.73
C THR A 57 -0.50 -3.45 -9.51
N PRO A 58 -0.78 -4.05 -10.67
CA PRO A 58 0.27 -4.58 -11.53
C PRO A 58 1.19 -3.44 -12.04
N LEU A 59 2.49 -3.70 -12.07
CA LEU A 59 3.46 -2.91 -12.86
C LEU A 59 3.17 -3.15 -14.34
N LYS A 60 2.97 -2.07 -15.09
CA LYS A 60 2.82 -2.09 -16.55
C LYS A 60 4.16 -2.14 -17.26
#